data_AF-A0A3C0XPT8-F1
#
_entry.id   AF-A0A3C0XPT8-F1
#
_cell.length_a   1.000
_cell.length_b   1.000
_cell.length_c   1.000
_cell.angle_alpha   90.00
_cell.angle_beta   90.00
_cell.angle_gamma   90.00
#
_symmetry.space_group_name_H-M   'P 1'
#
loop_
_entity.id
_entity.type
_entity.pdbx_description
1 polymer ?
#
loop_
_entity_poly.entity_id
_entity_poly.type
_entity_poly.pdbx_seq_one_letter_code
_entity_poly.pdbx_strand_id
1 'polypeptide(L)'
;MYQQYILAALALLAAVVLIGQGLRSDRRGHWWFAAAAVAVVPVGLTYSRAALGGLVLAAAQLAIGGRARPRTHALAVAVLLLGAGIPALLTLDGWITQSGKGLELNGRDVLVREGLDLFASAPLTGIGIALEQRERERPGSVELLQPTHPVPILMLIEGGVQSAVLCSAVIALMAWHARRSWVALAVLGAYLPFVLLDHFPYTHAQGLILSAIWLGAVEVLARQSLPGATQTT
;
A
#
# COMPACT_ATOMS: atom_id res chain seq x y z
N MET A 1 3.75 17.27 2.34
CA MET A 1 2.65 16.28 2.28
C MET A 1 3.17 14.85 2.15
N TYR A 2 4.12 14.58 1.25
CA TYR A 2 4.69 13.24 0.99
C TYR A 2 5.11 12.44 2.25
N GLN A 3 5.79 13.09 3.20
CA GLN A 3 6.26 12.45 4.45
C GLN A 3 5.13 11.81 5.27
N GLN A 4 3.92 12.37 5.23
CA GLN A 4 2.76 11.82 5.95
C GLN A 4 2.28 10.50 5.31
N TYR A 5 2.32 10.39 3.98
CA TYR A 5 1.93 9.17 3.27
C TYR A 5 2.94 8.04 3.50
N ILE A 6 4.23 8.35 3.48
CA ILE A 6 5.28 7.37 3.81
C ILE A 6 5.12 6.89 5.25
N LEU A 7 4.89 7.83 6.19
CA LEU A 7 4.71 7.49 7.59
C LEU A 7 3.49 6.57 7.78
N ALA A 8 2.37 6.87 7.13
CA ALA A 8 1.17 6.03 7.16
C ALA A 8 1.42 4.64 6.59
N ALA A 9 2.17 4.56 5.48
CA ALA A 9 2.54 3.31 4.85
C ALA A 9 3.45 2.47 5.76
N LEU A 10 4.53 3.05 6.29
CA LEU A 10 5.42 2.38 7.25
C LEU A 10 4.68 1.91 8.51
N ALA A 11 3.84 2.77 9.08
CA ALA A 11 3.02 2.48 10.24
C ALA A 11 2.10 1.27 10.01
N LEU A 12 1.41 1.24 8.87
CA LEU A 12 0.50 0.16 8.52
C LEU A 12 1.26 -1.15 8.26
N LEU A 13 2.38 -1.11 7.53
CA LEU A 13 3.24 -2.29 7.34
C LEU A 13 3.71 -2.85 8.66
N ALA A 14 4.27 -2.00 9.53
CA ALA A 14 4.76 -2.39 10.84
C ALA A 14 3.65 -3.02 11.68
N ALA A 15 2.48 -2.39 11.75
CA ALA A 15 1.34 -2.90 12.52
C ALA A 15 0.89 -4.30 12.04
N VAL A 16 0.76 -4.51 10.73
CA VAL A 16 0.32 -5.81 10.19
C VAL A 16 1.39 -6.90 10.40
N VAL A 17 2.68 -6.55 10.27
CA VAL A 17 3.78 -7.49 10.58
C VAL A 17 3.79 -7.86 12.06
N LEU A 18 3.64 -6.89 12.97
CA LEU A 18 3.55 -7.11 14.41
C LEU A 18 2.35 -7.99 14.78
N ILE A 19 1.19 -7.78 14.15
CA ILE A 19 0.02 -8.66 14.28
C ILE A 19 0.35 -10.09 13.83
N GLY A 20 1.06 -10.24 12.72
CA GLY A 20 1.55 -11.54 12.25
C GLY A 20 2.39 -12.27 13.30
N GLN A 21 3.25 -11.55 14.02
CA GLN A 21 4.02 -12.13 15.13
C GLN A 21 3.15 -12.45 16.35
N GLY A 22 2.18 -11.59 16.67
CA GLY A 22 1.22 -11.81 17.75
C GLY A 22 0.38 -13.07 17.54
N LEU A 23 -0.09 -13.30 16.31
CA LEU A 23 -0.90 -14.47 15.94
C LEU A 23 -0.13 -15.80 16.03
N ARG A 24 1.19 -15.76 15.90
CA ARG A 24 2.08 -16.94 15.99
C ARG A 24 2.65 -17.19 17.39
N SER A 25 2.53 -16.22 18.29
CA SER A 25 3.17 -16.27 19.62
C SER A 25 2.22 -16.83 20.68
N ASP A 26 2.56 -17.98 21.28
CA ASP A 26 1.69 -18.62 22.29
C ASP A 26 1.68 -17.90 23.66
N ARG A 27 2.84 -17.41 24.14
CA ARG A 27 2.96 -16.83 25.51
C ARG A 27 2.99 -15.31 25.57
N ARG A 28 3.50 -14.63 24.53
CA ARG A 28 3.72 -13.17 24.51
C ARG A 28 2.95 -12.43 23.42
N GLY A 29 1.91 -13.05 22.86
CA GLY A 29 1.11 -12.45 21.77
C GLY A 29 0.53 -11.06 22.08
N HIS A 30 0.16 -10.81 23.34
CA HIS A 30 -0.43 -9.53 23.76
C HIS A 30 0.53 -8.33 23.62
N TRP A 31 1.84 -8.51 23.84
CA TRP A 31 2.82 -7.43 23.65
C TRP A 31 2.93 -7.02 22.19
N TRP A 32 2.86 -7.99 21.27
CA TRP A 32 2.86 -7.72 19.84
C TRP A 32 1.59 -6.97 19.40
N PHE A 33 0.43 -7.33 19.96
CA PHE A 33 -0.82 -6.61 19.70
C PHE A 33 -0.79 -5.18 20.27
N ALA A 34 -0.24 -4.98 21.48
CA ALA A 34 -0.05 -3.65 22.04
C ALA A 34 0.89 -2.79 21.18
N ALA A 35 2.02 -3.36 20.74
CA ALA A 35 2.95 -2.68 19.84
C ALA A 35 2.29 -2.34 18.49
N ALA A 36 1.48 -3.25 17.94
CA ALA A 36 0.73 -3.00 16.71
C ALA A 36 -0.31 -1.88 16.86
N ALA A 37 -1.01 -1.82 18.01
CA ALA A 37 -1.98 -0.76 18.31
C ALA A 37 -1.31 0.62 18.31
N VAL A 38 -0.10 0.71 18.88
CA VAL A 38 0.70 1.95 18.87
C VAL A 38 1.23 2.25 17.47
N ALA A 39 1.76 1.24 16.78
CA ALA A 39 2.36 1.40 15.46
C ALA A 39 1.38 1.91 14.41
N VAL A 40 0.09 1.55 14.49
CA VAL A 40 -0.92 1.95 13.51
C VAL A 40 -1.48 3.37 13.74
N VAL A 41 -1.18 4.01 14.88
CA VAL A 41 -1.68 5.36 15.22
C VAL A 41 -1.47 6.39 14.11
N PRO A 42 -0.30 6.47 13.42
CA PRO A 42 -0.10 7.44 12.34
C PRO A 42 -1.09 7.29 11.18
N VAL A 43 -1.67 6.11 10.95
CA VAL A 43 -2.72 5.94 9.93
C VAL A 43 -3.93 6.82 10.23
N GLY A 44 -4.31 6.94 11.50
CA GLY A 44 -5.43 7.79 11.94
C GLY A 44 -5.13 9.30 11.90
N LEU A 45 -3.85 9.69 11.95
CA LEU A 45 -3.42 11.09 12.04
C LEU A 45 -2.98 11.70 10.70
N THR A 46 -2.77 10.88 9.67
CA THR A 46 -2.20 11.31 8.38
C THR A 46 -3.25 11.67 7.33
N TYR A 47 -4.53 11.40 7.60
CA TYR A 47 -5.66 11.67 6.68
C TYR A 47 -5.50 11.02 5.30
N SER A 48 -4.73 9.93 5.22
CA SER A 48 -4.43 9.24 3.97
C SER A 48 -5.54 8.26 3.57
N ARG A 49 -6.18 8.52 2.43
CA ARG A 49 -7.21 7.63 1.85
C ARG A 49 -6.63 6.26 1.46
N ALA A 50 -5.39 6.25 0.95
CA ALA A 50 -4.69 5.01 0.63
C ALA A 50 -4.43 4.18 1.90
N ALA A 51 -3.98 4.83 2.99
CA ALA A 51 -3.75 4.13 4.25
C ALA A 51 -5.06 3.59 4.86
N LEU A 52 -6.16 4.35 4.78
CA LEU A 52 -7.48 3.89 5.20
C LEU A 52 -7.96 2.69 4.38
N GLY A 53 -7.82 2.75 3.04
CA GLY A 53 -8.14 1.62 2.17
C GLY A 53 -7.30 0.39 2.53
N GLY A 54 -6.00 0.59 2.79
CA GLY A 54 -5.08 -0.47 3.17
C GLY A 54 -5.45 -1.11 4.50
N LEU A 55 -5.82 -0.28 5.49
CA LEU A 55 -6.30 -0.73 6.81
C LEU A 55 -7.54 -1.61 6.68
N VAL A 56 -8.52 -1.18 5.88
CA VAL A 56 -9.77 -1.91 5.65
C VAL A 56 -9.50 -3.26 4.97
N LEU A 57 -8.68 -3.28 3.91
CA LEU A 57 -8.33 -4.51 3.22
C LEU A 57 -7.53 -5.46 4.12
N ALA A 58 -6.56 -4.95 4.89
CA ALA A 58 -5.81 -5.77 5.85
C ALA A 58 -6.72 -6.39 6.92
N ALA A 59 -7.61 -5.59 7.51
CA ALA A 59 -8.58 -6.04 8.50
C ALA A 59 -9.51 -7.11 7.92
N ALA A 60 -9.99 -6.93 6.68
CA ALA A 60 -10.84 -7.92 6.01
C ALA A 60 -10.11 -9.25 5.80
N GLN A 61 -8.86 -9.23 5.34
CA GLN A 61 -8.06 -10.46 5.15
C GLN A 61 -7.81 -11.18 6.47
N LEU A 62 -7.52 -10.45 7.55
CA LEU A 62 -7.37 -11.02 8.89
C LEU A 62 -8.69 -11.60 9.41
N ALA A 63 -9.82 -10.93 9.20
CA ALA A 63 -11.14 -11.44 9.58
C ALA A 63 -11.46 -12.76 8.88
N ILE A 64 -11.21 -12.86 7.57
CA ILE A 64 -11.45 -14.08 6.77
C ILE A 64 -10.56 -15.24 7.26
N GLY A 65 -9.31 -14.97 7.62
CA GLY A 65 -8.37 -15.97 8.14
C GLY A 65 -8.73 -16.56 9.50
N GLY A 66 -9.65 -15.93 10.24
CA GLY A 66 -9.95 -16.25 11.63
C GLY A 66 -10.73 -17.53 11.91
N ARG A 67 -11.07 -18.35 10.92
CA ARG A 67 -11.96 -19.52 11.12
C ARG A 67 -11.51 -20.49 12.21
N ALA A 68 -10.21 -20.77 12.32
CA ALA A 68 -9.67 -21.70 13.32
C ALA A 68 -9.40 -21.06 14.68
N ARG A 69 -9.15 -19.75 14.73
CA ARG A 69 -8.83 -18.99 15.96
C ARG A 69 -9.58 -17.64 15.95
N PRO A 70 -10.92 -17.66 16.05
CA PRO A 70 -11.75 -16.46 15.79
C PRO A 70 -11.50 -15.35 16.81
N ARG A 71 -11.30 -15.69 18.09
CA ARG A 71 -11.03 -14.69 19.15
C ARG A 71 -9.74 -13.92 18.91
N THR A 72 -8.65 -14.61 18.56
CA THR A 72 -7.35 -13.97 18.34
C THR A 72 -7.35 -13.10 17.08
N HIS A 73 -8.04 -13.53 16.02
CA HIS A 73 -8.19 -12.71 14.82
C HIS A 73 -9.12 -11.53 15.03
N ALA A 74 -10.20 -11.68 15.81
CA ALA A 74 -11.04 -10.57 16.23
C ALA A 74 -10.24 -9.53 17.02
N LEU A 75 -9.36 -9.96 17.92
CA LEU A 75 -8.43 -9.08 18.62
C LEU A 75 -7.48 -8.36 17.66
N ALA A 76 -6.89 -9.07 16.69
CA ALA A 76 -6.02 -8.46 15.69
C ALA A 76 -6.72 -7.39 14.85
N VAL A 77 -7.96 -7.65 14.44
CA VAL A 77 -8.81 -6.68 13.72
C VAL A 77 -9.15 -5.50 14.63
N ALA A 78 -9.57 -5.75 15.88
CA ALA A 78 -9.87 -4.70 16.84
C ALA A 78 -8.65 -3.79 17.11
N VAL A 79 -7.45 -4.37 17.20
CA VAL A 79 -6.20 -3.62 17.37
C VAL A 79 -5.96 -2.65 16.20
N LEU A 80 -6.13 -3.10 14.96
CA LEU A 80 -6.01 -2.22 13.79
C LEU A 80 -7.05 -1.10 13.79
N LEU A 81 -8.32 -1.48 13.98
CA LEU A 81 -9.44 -0.56 13.88
C LEU A 81 -9.45 0.45 15.02
N LEU A 82 -9.21 0.03 16.26
CA LEU A 82 -9.18 0.93 17.42
C LEU A 82 -7.90 1.76 17.43
N GLY A 83 -6.75 1.16 17.10
CA GLY A 83 -5.46 1.85 17.07
C GLY A 83 -5.42 3.00 16.06
N ALA A 84 -6.06 2.84 14.90
CA ALA A 84 -6.17 3.91 13.91
C ALA A 84 -7.44 4.77 14.12
N GLY A 85 -8.54 4.16 14.53
CA GLY A 85 -9.84 4.81 14.68
C GLY A 85 -9.92 5.79 15.83
N ILE A 86 -9.33 5.48 16.99
CA ILE A 86 -9.31 6.42 18.13
C ILE A 86 -8.59 7.72 17.76
N PRO A 87 -7.35 7.71 17.23
CA PRO A 87 -6.70 8.93 16.75
C PRO A 87 -7.51 9.64 15.66
N ALA A 88 -8.09 8.90 14.71
CA ALA A 88 -8.89 9.50 13.64
C ALA A 88 -10.13 10.24 14.18
N LEU A 89 -10.79 9.71 15.21
CA LEU A 89 -11.92 10.37 15.88
C LEU A 89 -11.48 11.61 16.66
N LEU A 90 -10.32 11.58 17.31
CA LEU A 90 -9.75 12.75 17.99
C LEU A 90 -9.39 13.87 17.02
N THR A 91 -9.12 13.54 15.75
CA THR A 91 -8.81 14.50 14.69
C THR A 91 -9.88 14.51 13.59
N LEU A 92 -11.16 14.30 13.95
CA LEU A 92 -12.26 14.15 13.00
C LEU A 92 -12.40 15.35 12.05
N ASP A 93 -12.22 16.58 12.56
CA ASP A 93 -12.29 17.80 11.75
C ASP A 93 -11.26 17.81 10.61
N GLY A 94 -10.07 17.25 10.85
CA GLY A 94 -9.04 17.08 9.84
C GLY A 94 -9.46 16.10 8.74
N TRP A 95 -10.11 14.99 9.12
CA TRP A 95 -10.66 14.02 8.16
C TRP A 95 -11.81 14.61 7.34
N ILE A 96 -12.71 15.37 7.96
CA ILE A 96 -13.80 16.05 7.26
C ILE A 96 -13.24 17.04 6.24
N THR A 97 -12.30 17.90 6.67
CA THR A 97 -11.64 18.88 5.80
C THR A 97 -10.93 18.20 4.62
N GLN A 98 -10.21 17.11 4.89
CA GLN A 98 -9.48 16.37 3.85
C GLN A 98 -10.42 15.64 2.88
N SER A 99 -11.57 15.15 3.35
CA SER A 99 -12.55 14.48 2.49
C SER A 99 -13.20 15.46 1.50
N GLY A 100 -13.43 16.71 1.90
CA GLY A 100 -13.93 17.78 1.01
C GLY A 100 -13.02 18.08 -0.18
N LYS A 101 -11.70 18.04 0.01
CA LYS A 101 -10.71 18.22 -1.09
C LYS A 101 -10.76 17.11 -2.14
N GLY A 102 -11.18 15.90 -1.74
CA GLY A 102 -11.21 14.73 -2.60
C GLY A 102 -12.43 14.62 -3.52
N LEU A 103 -13.38 15.56 -3.43
CA LEU A 103 -14.58 15.64 -4.25
C LEU A 103 -14.40 16.55 -5.48
N GLU A 104 -13.27 17.25 -5.60
CA GLU A 104 -12.83 17.88 -6.85
C GLU A 104 -12.38 16.80 -7.85
N LEU A 105 -13.36 16.11 -8.45
CA LEU A 105 -13.17 15.09 -9.49
C LEU A 105 -12.35 15.61 -10.69
N ASN A 106 -12.35 16.92 -10.93
CA ASN A 106 -11.72 17.54 -12.09
C ASN A 106 -10.19 17.35 -12.14
N GLY A 107 -9.47 17.32 -11.02
CA GLY A 107 -8.00 17.27 -11.06
C GLY A 107 -7.44 15.90 -11.46
N ARG A 108 -8.00 14.82 -10.90
CA ARG A 108 -7.47 13.46 -11.12
C ARG A 108 -7.82 12.92 -12.50
N ASP A 109 -9.04 13.15 -12.95
CA ASP A 109 -9.50 12.68 -14.26
C ASP A 109 -8.78 13.42 -15.40
N VAL A 110 -8.48 14.71 -15.21
CA VAL A 110 -7.67 15.50 -16.14
C VAL A 110 -6.25 14.92 -16.24
N LEU A 111 -5.57 14.65 -15.12
CA LEU A 111 -4.22 14.08 -15.16
C LEU A 111 -4.17 12.67 -15.77
N VAL A 112 -5.20 11.85 -15.54
CA VAL A 112 -5.30 10.53 -16.20
C VAL A 112 -5.51 10.72 -17.70
N ARG A 113 -6.41 11.61 -18.12
CA ARG A 113 -6.71 11.87 -19.52
C ARG A 113 -5.51 12.44 -20.27
N GLU A 114 -4.88 13.49 -19.74
CA GLU A 114 -3.67 14.08 -20.29
C GLU A 114 -2.54 13.05 -20.41
N GLY A 115 -2.38 12.21 -19.38
CA GLY A 115 -1.42 11.10 -19.41
C GLY A 115 -1.70 10.08 -20.51
N LEU A 116 -2.98 9.71 -20.71
CA LEU A 116 -3.38 8.78 -21.78
C LEU A 116 -3.24 9.38 -23.18
N ASP A 117 -3.53 10.67 -23.34
CA ASP A 117 -3.32 11.40 -24.58
C ASP A 117 -1.82 11.44 -24.95
N LEU A 118 -0.95 11.62 -23.95
CA LEU A 118 0.50 11.52 -24.12
C LEU A 118 0.95 10.10 -24.47
N PHE A 119 0.40 9.08 -23.79
CA PHE A 119 0.70 7.67 -24.08
C PHE A 119 0.37 7.28 -25.53
N ALA A 120 -0.69 7.84 -26.11
CA ALA A 120 -1.09 7.56 -27.49
C ALA A 120 0.02 7.87 -28.53
N SER A 121 0.97 8.75 -28.19
CA SER A 121 2.12 9.06 -29.05
C SER A 121 3.22 7.99 -29.06
N ALA A 122 3.32 7.18 -28.00
CA ALA A 122 4.37 6.19 -27.83
C ALA A 122 3.89 4.97 -27.02
N PRO A 123 2.94 4.16 -27.54
CA PRO A 123 2.24 3.16 -26.74
C PRO A 123 3.13 1.99 -26.27
N LEU A 124 4.16 1.64 -27.04
CA LEU A 124 5.02 0.49 -26.72
C LEU A 124 6.08 0.82 -25.67
N THR A 125 6.68 2.02 -25.76
CA THR A 125 7.82 2.44 -24.94
C THR A 125 7.47 3.45 -23.86
N GLY A 126 6.29 4.05 -23.95
CA GLY A 126 5.91 5.19 -23.12
C GLY A 126 6.68 6.45 -23.51
N ILE A 127 6.38 7.53 -22.78
CA ILE A 127 6.98 8.85 -23.02
C ILE A 127 8.12 9.19 -22.06
N GLY A 128 8.47 8.31 -21.12
CA GLY A 128 9.45 8.59 -20.05
C GLY A 128 10.82 9.01 -20.58
N ILE A 129 11.34 8.31 -21.58
CA ILE A 129 12.63 8.66 -22.24
C ILE A 129 12.53 10.03 -22.93
N ALA A 130 11.40 10.31 -23.58
CA ALA A 130 11.18 11.60 -24.25
C ALA A 130 11.07 12.76 -23.26
N LEU A 131 10.44 12.53 -22.10
CA LEU A 131 10.39 13.51 -21.01
C LEU A 131 11.77 13.76 -20.42
N GLU A 132 12.55 12.71 -20.18
CA GLU A 132 13.92 12.83 -19.68
C GLU A 132 14.81 13.60 -20.67
N GLN A 133 14.71 13.29 -21.96
CA GLN A 133 15.44 14.02 -22.99
C GLN A 133 15.02 15.50 -23.04
N ARG A 134 13.72 15.78 -22.97
CA ARG A 134 13.18 17.15 -22.98
C ARG A 134 13.66 17.95 -21.77
N GLU A 135 13.71 17.34 -20.59
CA GLU A 135 14.22 17.99 -19.37
C GLU A 135 15.73 18.24 -19.45
N ARG A 136 16.51 17.33 -20.05
CA ARG A 136 17.95 17.55 -20.31
C ARG A 136 18.19 18.68 -21.31
N GLU A 137 17.36 18.80 -22.34
CA GLU A 137 17.45 19.86 -23.36
C GLU A 137 16.95 21.21 -22.84
N ARG A 138 15.92 21.20 -21.98
CA ARG A 138 15.29 22.40 -21.40
C ARG A 138 14.92 22.12 -19.94
N PRO A 139 15.83 22.39 -18.98
CA PRO A 139 15.56 22.20 -17.56
C PRO A 139 14.32 22.98 -17.10
N GLY A 140 13.48 22.35 -16.29
CA GLY A 140 12.19 22.87 -15.81
C GLY A 140 11.03 22.69 -16.80
N SER A 141 11.26 22.15 -17.99
CA SER A 141 10.20 22.04 -19.02
C SER A 141 9.16 20.96 -18.71
N VAL A 142 9.46 20.05 -17.78
CA VAL A 142 8.52 19.02 -17.28
C VAL A 142 8.03 19.29 -15.85
N GLU A 143 8.46 20.38 -15.21
CA GLU A 143 8.17 20.65 -13.79
C GLU A 143 6.67 20.85 -13.51
N LEU A 144 5.92 21.29 -14.52
CA LEU A 144 4.46 21.46 -14.46
C LEU A 144 3.68 20.17 -14.71
N LEU A 145 4.33 19.10 -15.19
CA LEU A 145 3.67 17.81 -15.41
C LEU A 145 3.49 17.11 -14.06
N GLN A 146 2.24 16.87 -13.68
CA GLN A 146 1.94 16.13 -12.46
C GLN A 146 1.76 14.63 -12.78
N PRO A 147 2.33 13.74 -11.96
CA PRO A 147 2.17 12.31 -12.17
C PRO A 147 0.73 11.87 -11.92
N THR A 148 0.25 11.00 -12.81
CA THR A 148 -1.00 10.26 -12.59
C THR A 148 -0.85 9.42 -11.32
N HIS A 149 -1.82 9.51 -10.40
CA HIS A 149 -1.69 8.89 -9.09
C HIS A 149 -1.63 7.35 -9.14
N PRO A 150 -2.47 6.63 -9.89
CA PRO A 150 -2.37 5.18 -9.95
C PRO A 150 -1.05 4.71 -10.60
N VAL A 151 -0.19 4.02 -9.85
CA VAL A 151 1.10 3.52 -10.34
C VAL A 151 0.99 2.69 -11.62
N PRO A 152 0.01 1.76 -11.78
CA PRO A 152 -0.07 0.98 -13.02
C PRO A 152 -0.32 1.85 -14.26
N ILE A 153 -1.11 2.91 -14.11
CA ILE A 153 -1.39 3.87 -15.18
C ILE A 153 -0.15 4.74 -15.42
N LEU A 154 0.51 5.21 -14.36
CA LEU A 154 1.74 5.98 -14.49
C LEU A 154 2.85 5.20 -15.21
N MET A 155 3.04 3.93 -14.84
CA MET A 155 4.00 3.04 -15.50
C MET A 155 3.61 2.77 -16.96
N LEU A 156 2.31 2.71 -17.28
CA LEU A 156 1.84 2.63 -18.67
C LEU A 156 2.25 3.87 -19.47
N ILE A 157 2.06 5.06 -18.89
CA ILE A 157 2.36 6.34 -19.55
C ILE A 157 3.87 6.51 -19.75
N GLU A 158 4.66 6.27 -18.70
CA GLU A 158 6.11 6.51 -18.75
C GLU A 158 6.88 5.42 -19.48
N GLY A 159 6.53 4.14 -19.26
CA GLY A 159 7.29 2.99 -19.76
C GLY A 159 6.52 2.10 -20.73
N GLY A 160 5.35 2.55 -21.19
CA GLY A 160 4.55 1.85 -22.20
C GLY A 160 3.83 0.61 -21.68
N VAL A 161 3.20 -0.12 -22.61
CA VAL A 161 2.47 -1.36 -22.31
C VAL A 161 3.34 -2.37 -21.56
N GLN A 162 4.63 -2.46 -21.89
CA GLN A 162 5.55 -3.43 -21.27
C GLN A 162 5.68 -3.21 -19.76
N SER A 163 5.77 -1.94 -19.34
CA SER A 163 5.91 -1.58 -17.93
C SER A 163 4.63 -1.82 -17.14
N ALA A 164 3.47 -1.53 -17.73
CA ALA A 164 2.16 -1.84 -17.14
C ALA A 164 1.94 -3.36 -16.98
N VAL A 165 2.34 -4.14 -18.00
CA VAL A 165 2.28 -5.61 -17.96
C VAL A 165 3.19 -6.15 -16.86
N LEU A 166 4.42 -5.66 -16.76
CA LEU A 166 5.36 -6.08 -15.72
C LEU A 166 4.85 -5.73 -14.32
N CYS A 167 4.34 -4.51 -14.11
CA CYS A 167 3.74 -4.09 -12.85
C CYS A 167 2.58 -5.02 -12.44
N SER A 168 1.67 -5.27 -13.38
CA SER A 168 0.52 -6.15 -13.17
C SER A 168 0.95 -7.60 -12.87
N ALA A 169 1.97 -8.10 -13.58
CA ALA A 169 2.54 -9.42 -13.34
C ALA A 169 3.16 -9.53 -11.95
N VAL A 170 3.90 -8.52 -11.48
CA VAL A 170 4.46 -8.49 -10.12
C VAL A 170 3.34 -8.53 -9.08
N ILE A 171 2.31 -7.70 -9.21
CA ILE A 171 1.17 -7.70 -8.27
C ILE A 171 0.46 -9.06 -8.27
N ALA A 172 0.20 -9.63 -9.45
CA ALA A 172 -0.45 -10.93 -9.59
C ALA A 172 0.39 -12.07 -8.98
N LEU A 173 1.69 -12.09 -9.24
CA LEU A 173 2.62 -13.04 -8.65
C LEU A 173 2.63 -12.91 -7.12
N MET A 174 2.65 -11.68 -6.59
CA MET A 174 2.62 -11.46 -5.15
C MET A 174 1.31 -11.89 -4.52
N ALA A 175 0.17 -11.64 -5.17
CA ALA A 175 -1.12 -12.16 -4.73
C ALA A 175 -1.15 -13.70 -4.71
N TRP A 176 -0.58 -14.32 -5.75
CA TRP A 176 -0.44 -15.77 -5.83
C TRP A 176 0.43 -16.36 -4.72
N HIS A 177 1.54 -15.70 -4.37
CA HIS A 177 2.40 -16.13 -3.25
C HIS A 177 1.70 -15.88 -1.91
N ALA A 178 1.12 -14.70 -1.72
CA ALA A 178 0.46 -14.27 -0.49
C ALA A 178 -0.70 -15.18 -0.10
N ARG A 179 -1.43 -15.77 -1.06
CA ARG A 179 -2.59 -16.66 -0.78
C ARG A 179 -2.30 -17.84 0.16
N ARG A 180 -1.02 -18.17 0.38
CA ARG A 180 -0.58 -19.19 1.32
C ARG A 180 -0.72 -18.76 2.79
N SER A 181 -0.90 -17.47 3.07
CA SER A 181 -0.97 -16.92 4.42
C SER A 181 -1.94 -15.74 4.50
N TRP A 182 -2.92 -15.81 5.41
CA TRP A 182 -3.83 -14.69 5.64
C TRP A 182 -3.11 -13.42 6.12
N VAL A 183 -1.98 -13.57 6.83
CA VAL A 183 -1.15 -12.43 7.24
C VAL A 183 -0.43 -11.83 6.02
N ALA A 184 0.10 -12.66 5.11
CA ALA A 184 0.71 -12.15 3.88
C ALA A 184 -0.33 -11.46 2.97
N LEU A 185 -1.55 -12.01 2.88
CA LEU A 185 -2.67 -11.35 2.20
C LEU A 185 -3.04 -10.03 2.86
N ALA A 186 -3.01 -9.94 4.19
CA ALA A 186 -3.26 -8.70 4.91
C ALA A 186 -2.17 -7.64 4.62
N VAL A 187 -0.89 -8.05 4.58
CA VAL A 187 0.21 -7.16 4.21
C VAL A 187 0.05 -6.70 2.75
N LEU A 188 -0.24 -7.60 1.81
CA LEU A 188 -0.48 -7.22 0.42
C LEU A 188 -1.72 -6.32 0.27
N GLY A 189 -2.80 -6.62 0.99
CA GLY A 189 -4.01 -5.81 1.02
C GLY A 189 -3.76 -4.41 1.57
N ALA A 190 -2.87 -4.27 2.56
CA ALA A 190 -2.44 -2.98 3.07
C ALA A 190 -1.63 -2.16 2.04
N TYR A 191 -0.84 -2.84 1.20
CA TYR A 191 -0.02 -2.20 0.17
C TYR A 191 -0.84 -1.71 -1.03
N LEU A 192 -1.80 -2.52 -1.47
CA LEU A 192 -2.46 -2.36 -2.77
C LEU A 192 -3.08 -0.96 -2.96
N PRO A 193 -3.76 -0.35 -1.96
CA PRO A 193 -4.31 0.99 -2.11
C PRO A 193 -3.25 2.09 -2.28
N PHE A 194 -2.04 1.91 -1.75
CA PHE A 194 -0.94 2.85 -2.02
C PHE A 194 -0.49 2.77 -3.48
N VAL A 195 -0.44 1.58 -4.06
CA VAL A 195 -0.11 1.39 -5.49
C VAL A 195 -1.21 1.92 -6.39
N LEU A 196 -2.47 1.74 -6.01
CA LEU A 196 -3.62 2.08 -6.86
C LEU A 196 -4.07 3.54 -6.75
N LEU A 197 -3.82 4.20 -5.62
CA LEU A 197 -4.37 5.53 -5.34
C LEU A 197 -3.31 6.62 -5.17
N ASP A 198 -2.02 6.25 -5.21
CA ASP A 198 -0.91 7.15 -4.96
C ASP A 198 0.29 6.80 -5.85
N HIS A 199 1.06 7.80 -6.29
CA HIS A 199 2.19 7.61 -7.21
C HIS A 199 3.52 7.52 -6.48
N PHE A 200 3.56 7.83 -5.18
CA PHE A 200 4.80 7.85 -4.43
C PHE A 200 5.57 6.53 -4.40
N PRO A 201 4.95 5.33 -4.39
CA PRO A 201 5.68 4.07 -4.35
C PRO A 201 6.65 3.90 -5.53
N TYR A 202 6.38 4.61 -6.62
CA TYR A 202 7.15 4.55 -7.86
C TYR A 202 7.98 5.82 -8.12
N THR A 203 7.41 7.01 -7.87
CA THR A 203 8.05 8.30 -8.21
C THR A 203 9.12 8.76 -7.23
N HIS A 204 9.16 8.22 -6.01
CA HIS A 204 10.08 8.67 -4.97
C HIS A 204 11.04 7.54 -4.55
N ALA A 205 12.31 7.86 -4.34
CA ALA A 205 13.32 6.87 -3.92
C ALA A 205 12.94 6.13 -2.62
N GLN A 206 12.37 6.86 -1.64
CA GLN A 206 11.87 6.28 -0.39
C GLN A 206 10.67 5.34 -0.63
N GLY A 207 9.81 5.68 -1.60
CA GLY A 207 8.70 4.84 -2.01
C GLY A 207 9.14 3.54 -2.67
N LEU A 208 10.18 3.58 -3.51
CA LEU A 208 10.74 2.38 -4.14
C LEU A 208 11.34 1.43 -3.09
N ILE A 209 12.12 1.97 -2.15
CA ILE A 209 12.68 1.19 -1.04
C ILE A 209 11.55 0.58 -0.20
N LEU A 210 10.53 1.37 0.14
CA LEU A 210 9.40 0.89 0.92
C LEU A 210 8.63 -0.21 0.20
N SER A 211 8.43 -0.07 -1.11
CA SER A 211 7.81 -1.09 -1.97
C SER A 211 8.59 -2.40 -1.92
N ALA A 212 9.92 -2.34 -2.03
CA ALA A 212 10.77 -3.53 -1.92
C ALA A 212 10.66 -4.20 -0.55
N ILE A 213 10.67 -3.43 0.55
CA ILE A 213 10.47 -3.95 1.91
C ILE A 213 9.09 -4.62 2.04
N TRP A 214 8.04 -4.00 1.48
CA TRP A 214 6.68 -4.53 1.54
C TRP A 214 6.55 -5.86 0.81
N LEU A 215 7.07 -5.92 -0.41
CA LEU A 215 7.08 -7.14 -1.22
C LEU A 215 7.88 -8.25 -0.55
N GLY A 216 9.04 -7.91 0.04
CA GLY A 216 9.83 -8.84 0.85
C GLY A 216 9.07 -9.36 2.08
N ALA A 217 8.33 -8.49 2.78
CA ALA A 217 7.51 -8.88 3.92
C ALA A 217 6.38 -9.84 3.52
N VAL A 218 5.71 -9.59 2.39
CA VAL A 218 4.70 -10.51 1.83
C VAL A 218 5.31 -11.89 1.60
N GLU A 219 6.46 -11.96 0.93
CA GLU A 219 7.11 -13.23 0.59
C GLU A 219 7.56 -14.00 1.84
N VAL A 220 8.20 -13.33 2.80
CA VAL A 220 8.63 -13.94 4.07
C VAL A 220 7.44 -14.51 4.83
N LEU A 221 6.35 -13.74 4.95
CA LEU A 221 5.15 -14.17 5.68
C LEU A 221 4.41 -15.31 4.96
N ALA A 222 4.39 -15.29 3.62
CA ALA A 222 3.79 -16.35 2.81
C ALA A 222 4.52 -17.69 2.99
N ARG A 223 5.86 -17.68 3.05
CA ARG A 223 6.68 -18.88 3.26
C ARG A 223 6.51 -19.48 4.65
N GLN A 224 6.37 -18.65 5.67
CA GLN A 224 6.19 -19.07 7.06
C GLN A 224 4.87 -19.82 7.31
N SER A 225 3.94 -19.84 6.36
CA SER A 225 2.68 -20.57 6.45
C SER A 225 2.70 -21.97 5.81
N LEU A 226 3.81 -22.41 5.23
CA LEU A 226 3.97 -23.78 4.72
C LEU A 226 4.28 -24.74 5.90
N PRO A 227 3.44 -25.76 6.16
CA PRO A 227 3.81 -26.86 7.06
C PRO A 227 4.81 -27.76 6.31
N GLY A 228 6.06 -27.82 6.77
CA GLY A 228 7.08 -28.57 6.02
C GLY A 228 8.50 -28.54 6.58
N ALA A 229 8.66 -28.71 7.89
CA ALA A 229 9.87 -29.29 8.47
C ALA A 229 9.46 -30.10 9.70
N THR A 230 9.11 -31.37 9.45
CA THR A 230 9.08 -32.50 10.41
C THR A 230 8.49 -32.23 11.80
N GLN A 231 7.22 -32.63 11.98
CA GLN A 231 6.78 -33.22 13.23
C GLN A 231 6.06 -34.54 12.91
N THR A 232 6.87 -35.56 12.60
CA THR A 232 6.54 -36.95 12.89
C THR A 232 6.98 -37.22 14.33
N THR A 233 6.01 -37.37 15.22
CA THR A 233 5.96 -38.35 16.32
C THR A 233 4.54 -38.37 16.85
#